data_AF-A0A2N0AUL8-F1
#
_entry.id   AF-A0A2N0AUL8-F1
#
_cell.length_a   1.000
_cell.length_b   1.000
_cell.length_c   1.000
_cell.angle_alpha   90.00
_cell.angle_beta   90.00
_cell.angle_gamma   90.00
#
_symmetry.space_group_name_H-M   'P 1'
#
loop_
_entity.id
_entity.type
_entity.pdbx_description
1 polymer ?
#
loop_
_entity_poly.entity_id
_entity_poly.type
_entity_poly.pdbx_seq_one_letter_code
_entity_poly.pdbx_strand_id
1 'polypeptide(L)'
;MSQEISLSPDFCRTVDQAVEAGKKISMITYVMGDIGEAKLKYILLRILRSLDREDLMELFYTAAKELIVNSTKAAIKRIIFEELQLNIQKLEDYEEGMKLFKSSLNERKFPTYKQKMRESGHFVKITCIYKKDKIDLEIRNNFPLLPIEAERVKEKFINAKKYDNLFEFFMEHGDSTEGAGMGITMVEILLSQSGFDRRLFSIYSSERKKETVARVEVPLHEIPTSNGITEQLFVE
;
A
#
# COMPACT_ATOMS: atom_id res chain seq x y z
N MET A 1 -27.21 3.91 10.90
CA MET A 1 -26.53 4.02 12.21
C MET A 1 -25.32 3.11 12.19
N SER A 2 -24.15 3.66 11.88
CA SER A 2 -22.88 2.92 11.88
C SER A 2 -22.57 2.54 13.32
N GLN A 3 -22.47 1.26 13.63
CA GLN A 3 -21.95 0.83 14.93
C GLN A 3 -20.51 1.34 15.04
N GLU A 4 -20.20 2.08 16.11
CA GLU A 4 -18.83 2.48 16.43
C GLU A 4 -18.01 1.20 16.62
N ILE A 5 -16.99 1.01 15.77
CA ILE A 5 -16.14 -0.18 15.84
C ILE A 5 -15.24 -0.04 17.05
N SER A 6 -15.59 -0.75 18.12
CA SER A 6 -14.78 -0.79 19.33
C SER A 6 -13.61 -1.77 19.18
N LEU A 7 -12.40 -1.28 19.36
CA LEU A 7 -11.18 -2.09 19.40
C LEU A 7 -11.03 -2.75 20.78
N SER A 8 -10.48 -3.96 20.83
CA SER A 8 -10.30 -4.64 22.12
C SER A 8 -9.32 -3.88 23.02
N PRO A 9 -9.59 -3.75 24.33
CA PRO A 9 -8.67 -3.09 25.26
C PRO A 9 -7.26 -3.70 25.27
N ASP A 10 -7.16 -5.02 25.11
CA ASP A 10 -5.87 -5.72 25.01
C ASP A 10 -5.06 -5.29 23.79
N PHE A 11 -5.72 -5.11 22.64
CA PHE A 11 -5.06 -4.63 21.43
C PHE A 11 -4.51 -3.22 21.65
N CYS A 12 -5.35 -2.31 22.17
CA CYS A 12 -4.94 -0.93 22.44
C CYS A 12 -3.73 -0.90 23.39
N ARG A 13 -3.81 -1.59 24.55
CA ARG A 13 -2.68 -1.68 25.50
C ARG A 13 -1.40 -2.22 24.86
N THR A 14 -1.51 -3.24 24.02
CA THR A 14 -0.34 -3.85 23.35
C THR A 14 0.32 -2.87 22.39
N VAL A 15 -0.48 -2.12 21.61
CA VAL A 15 0.03 -1.07 20.71
C VAL A 15 0.71 0.02 21.54
N ASP A 16 0.08 0.48 22.61
CA ASP A 16 0.59 1.56 23.45
C ASP A 16 1.96 1.23 24.05
N GLN A 17 2.09 0.04 24.64
CA GLN A 17 3.35 -0.45 25.18
C GLN A 17 4.42 -0.60 24.09
N ALA A 18 4.05 -1.02 22.87
CA ALA A 18 4.98 -1.11 21.75
C ALA A 18 5.46 0.29 21.30
N VAL A 19 4.56 1.28 21.31
CA VAL A 19 4.88 2.68 21.00
C VAL A 19 5.82 3.29 22.03
N GLU A 20 5.51 3.12 23.32
CA GLU A 20 6.35 3.59 24.42
C GLU A 20 7.75 2.96 24.38
N ALA A 21 7.84 1.69 24.01
CA ALA A 21 9.10 0.98 23.86
C ALA A 21 9.85 1.29 22.54
N GLY A 22 9.30 2.14 21.66
CA GLY A 22 9.89 2.47 20.35
C GLY A 22 10.02 1.27 19.41
N LYS A 23 9.15 0.26 19.57
CA LYS A 23 9.19 -0.97 18.77
C LYS A 23 8.47 -0.73 17.45
N LYS A 24 9.04 -1.25 16.35
CA LYS A 24 8.31 -1.36 15.08
C LYS A 24 7.03 -2.17 15.29
N ILE A 25 5.95 -1.76 14.65
CA ILE A 25 4.65 -2.41 14.75
C ILE A 25 4.32 -3.04 13.40
N SER A 26 3.97 -4.32 13.39
CA SER A 26 3.53 -5.01 12.19
C SER A 26 2.15 -5.63 12.39
N MET A 27 1.33 -5.61 11.34
CA MET A 27 0.10 -6.38 11.27
C MET A 27 0.00 -7.10 9.92
N ILE A 28 -0.64 -8.27 9.93
CA ILE A 28 -0.92 -9.05 8.73
C ILE A 28 -2.40 -8.97 8.42
N THR A 29 -2.72 -8.69 7.16
CA THR A 29 -4.07 -8.77 6.63
C THR A 29 -4.08 -9.60 5.35
N TYR A 30 -5.26 -10.05 4.97
CA TYR A 30 -5.49 -10.75 3.70
C TYR A 30 -6.33 -9.84 2.81
N VAL A 31 -7.48 -9.44 3.34
CA VAL A 31 -8.32 -8.37 2.84
C VAL A 31 -8.62 -7.46 4.01
N MET A 32 -8.41 -6.15 3.83
CA MET A 32 -8.72 -5.16 4.85
C MET A 32 -10.24 -4.91 4.88
N GLY A 33 -10.85 -5.17 6.03
CA GLY A 33 -12.22 -4.76 6.34
C GLY A 33 -12.24 -3.83 7.54
N ASP A 34 -13.41 -3.43 8.00
CA ASP A 34 -13.58 -2.28 8.91
C ASP A 34 -12.79 -2.40 10.23
N ILE A 35 -12.74 -3.58 10.84
CA ILE A 35 -11.92 -3.82 12.05
C ILE A 35 -10.42 -3.67 11.73
N GLY A 36 -9.98 -4.11 10.56
CA GLY A 36 -8.60 -3.93 10.10
C GLY A 36 -8.25 -2.47 9.87
N GLU A 37 -9.17 -1.70 9.29
CA GLU A 37 -9.02 -0.24 9.13
C GLU A 37 -8.96 0.47 10.48
N ALA A 38 -9.86 0.12 11.42
CA ALA A 38 -9.85 0.70 12.76
C ALA A 38 -8.53 0.43 13.50
N LYS A 39 -8.00 -0.81 13.40
CA LYS A 39 -6.68 -1.16 13.95
C LYS A 39 -5.55 -0.36 13.33
N LEU A 40 -5.54 -0.23 12.00
CA LEU A 40 -4.55 0.55 11.27
C LEU A 40 -4.58 2.03 11.69
N LYS A 41 -5.78 2.64 11.74
CA LYS A 41 -5.96 4.02 12.21
C LYS A 41 -5.40 4.19 13.62
N TYR A 42 -5.74 3.27 14.53
CA TYR A 42 -5.27 3.34 15.92
C TYR A 42 -3.74 3.26 16.00
N ILE A 43 -3.12 2.31 15.29
CA ILE A 43 -1.66 2.16 15.25
C ILE A 43 -0.99 3.44 14.74
N LEU A 44 -1.46 3.97 13.60
CA LEU A 44 -0.91 5.18 13.02
C LEU A 44 -1.06 6.39 13.94
N LEU A 45 -2.26 6.59 14.51
CA LEU A 45 -2.53 7.68 15.45
C LEU A 45 -1.59 7.62 16.67
N ARG A 46 -1.40 6.43 17.25
CA ARG A 46 -0.53 6.26 18.42
C ARG A 46 0.94 6.53 18.13
N ILE A 47 1.42 6.08 16.96
CA ILE A 47 2.78 6.36 16.51
C ILE A 47 2.97 7.85 16.22
N LEU A 48 2.06 8.48 15.48
CA LEU A 48 2.17 9.88 15.10
C LEU A 48 2.07 10.82 16.31
N ARG A 49 1.20 10.48 17.28
CA ARG A 49 1.10 11.22 18.55
C ARG A 49 2.37 11.14 19.37
N SER A 50 3.05 10.00 19.43
CA SER A 50 4.32 9.89 20.18
C SER A 50 5.47 10.66 19.54
N LEU A 51 5.26 11.16 18.32
CA LEU A 51 6.22 11.93 17.53
C LEU A 51 5.79 13.38 17.34
N ASP A 52 4.68 13.81 17.96
CA ASP A 52 4.06 15.13 17.80
C ASP A 52 3.74 15.49 16.34
N ARG A 53 3.39 14.49 15.52
CA ARG A 53 3.12 14.62 14.07
C ARG A 53 1.77 14.07 13.64
N GLU A 54 0.72 14.31 14.44
CA GLU A 54 -0.67 13.94 14.10
C GLU A 54 -1.15 14.60 12.79
N ASP A 55 -0.51 15.69 12.35
CA ASP A 55 -0.72 16.34 11.04
C ASP A 55 -0.50 15.39 9.86
N LEU A 56 0.36 14.38 10.01
CA LEU A 56 0.66 13.40 8.95
C LEU A 56 -0.35 12.23 8.88
N MET A 57 -1.40 12.27 9.69
CA MET A 57 -2.38 11.18 9.77
C MET A 57 -3.06 10.92 8.42
N GLU A 58 -3.48 11.97 7.72
CA GLU A 58 -4.13 11.84 6.42
C GLU A 58 -3.20 11.21 5.38
N LEU A 59 -1.95 11.67 5.32
CA LEU A 59 -0.92 11.14 4.42
C LEU A 59 -0.69 9.65 4.65
N PHE A 60 -0.37 9.25 5.89
CA PHE A 60 -0.03 7.86 6.19
C PHE A 60 -1.24 6.93 6.10
N TYR A 61 -2.41 7.38 6.55
CA TYR A 61 -3.60 6.54 6.49
C TYR A 61 -4.05 6.29 5.04
N THR A 62 -4.09 7.33 4.23
CA THR A 62 -4.48 7.22 2.82
C THR A 62 -3.45 6.39 2.05
N ALA A 63 -2.16 6.64 2.27
CA ALA A 63 -1.12 5.83 1.64
C ALA A 63 -1.20 4.36 2.04
N ALA A 64 -1.41 4.07 3.31
CA ALA A 64 -1.60 2.69 3.76
C ALA A 64 -2.82 2.05 3.07
N LYS A 65 -3.97 2.71 3.02
CA LYS A 65 -5.16 2.17 2.35
C LYS A 65 -4.92 1.85 0.88
N GLU A 66 -4.39 2.81 0.12
CA GLU A 66 -4.16 2.63 -1.32
C GLU A 66 -3.15 1.52 -1.60
N LEU A 67 -2.07 1.46 -0.82
CA LEU A 67 -1.05 0.44 -0.98
C LEU A 67 -1.53 -0.95 -0.54
N ILE A 68 -2.36 -1.05 0.50
CA ILE A 68 -2.98 -2.31 0.94
C ILE A 68 -3.97 -2.82 -0.11
N VAL A 69 -4.79 -1.95 -0.69
CA VAL A 69 -5.73 -2.32 -1.75
C VAL A 69 -4.97 -2.81 -2.98
N ASN A 70 -3.91 -2.10 -3.41
CA ASN A 70 -3.07 -2.52 -4.53
C ASN A 70 -2.39 -3.88 -4.26
N SER A 71 -1.88 -4.06 -3.04
CA SER A 71 -1.24 -5.29 -2.58
C SER A 71 -2.21 -6.48 -2.55
N THR A 72 -3.43 -6.27 -2.06
CA THR A 72 -4.53 -7.25 -2.05
C THR A 72 -4.93 -7.63 -3.48
N LYS A 73 -5.08 -6.64 -4.36
CA LYS A 73 -5.38 -6.85 -5.79
C LYS A 73 -4.31 -7.71 -6.46
N ALA A 74 -3.03 -7.44 -6.20
CA ALA A 74 -1.94 -8.25 -6.74
C ALA A 74 -2.02 -9.71 -6.26
N ALA A 75 -2.36 -9.95 -4.99
CA ALA A 75 -2.49 -11.31 -4.45
C ALA A 75 -3.68 -12.06 -5.06
N ILE A 76 -4.82 -11.36 -5.21
CA ILE A 76 -6.01 -11.91 -5.89
C ILE A 76 -5.71 -12.33 -7.32
N LYS A 77 -4.90 -11.55 -8.06
CA LYS A 77 -4.45 -11.97 -9.40
C LYS A 77 -3.72 -13.31 -9.34
N ARG A 78 -2.78 -13.51 -8.41
CA ARG A 78 -2.03 -14.78 -8.32
C ARG A 78 -2.95 -15.97 -8.13
N ILE A 79 -3.91 -15.84 -7.21
CA ILE A 79 -4.92 -16.87 -6.96
C ILE A 79 -5.74 -17.17 -8.22
N ILE A 80 -6.20 -16.15 -8.95
CA ILE A 80 -6.99 -16.35 -10.17
C ILE A 80 -6.18 -17.09 -11.24
N PHE A 81 -4.92 -16.70 -11.43
CA PHE A 81 -4.05 -17.35 -12.43
C PHE A 81 -3.74 -18.80 -12.06
N GLU A 82 -3.51 -19.08 -10.78
CA GLU A 82 -3.33 -20.44 -10.27
C GLU A 82 -4.59 -21.30 -10.46
N GLU A 83 -5.77 -20.77 -10.13
CA GLU A 83 -7.05 -21.48 -10.28
C GLU A 83 -7.39 -21.81 -11.74
N LEU A 84 -6.99 -20.93 -12.67
CA LEU A 84 -7.22 -21.11 -14.11
C LEU A 84 -6.10 -21.89 -14.80
N GLN A 85 -5.05 -22.28 -14.07
CA GLN A 85 -3.84 -22.91 -14.63
C GLN A 85 -3.21 -22.09 -15.77
N LEU A 86 -3.34 -20.75 -15.70
CA LEU A 86 -2.79 -19.82 -16.68
C LEU A 86 -1.34 -19.51 -16.35
N ASN A 87 -0.48 -19.48 -17.37
CA ASN A 87 0.89 -19.04 -17.18
C ASN A 87 0.94 -17.52 -17.13
N ILE A 88 1.11 -16.95 -15.93
CA ILE A 88 1.16 -15.50 -15.72
C ILE A 88 2.33 -14.79 -16.42
N GLN A 89 3.30 -15.54 -16.95
CA GLN A 89 4.41 -15.03 -17.75
C GLN A 89 4.13 -15.03 -19.27
N LYS A 90 3.07 -15.71 -19.73
CA LYS A 90 2.65 -15.74 -21.13
C LYS A 90 1.64 -14.62 -21.40
N LEU A 91 1.88 -13.81 -22.43
CA LEU A 91 1.08 -12.61 -22.70
C LEU A 91 -0.41 -12.92 -22.94
N GLU A 92 -0.70 -13.94 -23.75
CA GLU A 92 -2.08 -14.36 -24.07
C GLU A 92 -2.85 -14.77 -22.80
N ASP A 93 -2.25 -15.64 -21.99
CA ASP A 93 -2.77 -16.10 -20.71
C ASP A 93 -2.94 -14.92 -19.75
N TYR A 94 -2.01 -13.96 -19.77
CA TYR A 94 -2.08 -12.75 -18.97
C TYR A 94 -3.30 -11.89 -19.34
N GLU A 95 -3.55 -11.68 -20.62
CA GLU A 95 -4.73 -10.94 -21.07
C GLU A 95 -6.03 -11.62 -20.67
N GLU A 96 -6.11 -12.95 -20.79
CA GLU A 96 -7.26 -13.74 -20.38
C GLU A 96 -7.50 -13.64 -18.86
N GLY A 97 -6.47 -13.90 -18.06
CA GLY A 97 -6.56 -13.81 -16.60
C GLY A 97 -6.91 -12.41 -16.13
N MET A 98 -6.47 -11.36 -16.84
CA MET A 98 -6.82 -9.97 -16.54
C MET A 98 -8.28 -9.63 -16.83
N LYS A 99 -8.93 -10.25 -17.83
CA LYS A 99 -10.38 -10.09 -18.08
C LYS A 99 -11.19 -10.63 -16.89
N LEU A 100 -10.83 -11.82 -16.40
CA LEU A 100 -11.49 -12.46 -15.26
C LEU A 100 -11.17 -11.76 -13.93
N PHE A 101 -9.95 -11.25 -13.77
CA PHE A 101 -9.60 -10.42 -12.63
C PHE A 101 -10.50 -9.19 -12.54
N LYS A 102 -10.66 -8.44 -13.65
CA LYS A 102 -11.52 -7.24 -13.69
C LYS A 102 -12.98 -7.56 -13.33
N SER A 103 -13.55 -8.67 -13.83
CA SER A 103 -14.91 -9.10 -13.47
C SER A 103 -15.04 -9.66 -12.04
N SER A 104 -13.90 -9.90 -11.38
CA SER A 104 -13.83 -10.43 -10.02
C SER A 104 -13.51 -9.39 -8.95
N LEU A 105 -13.16 -8.16 -9.34
CA LEU A 105 -12.98 -7.00 -8.46
C LEU A 105 -14.32 -6.39 -7.97
N ASN A 106 -15.25 -7.22 -7.56
CA ASN A 106 -16.45 -6.78 -6.85
C ASN A 106 -16.22 -6.95 -5.35
N GLU A 107 -16.47 -5.90 -4.55
CA GLU A 107 -16.32 -5.92 -3.09
C GLU A 107 -17.08 -7.09 -2.44
N ARG A 108 -18.20 -7.53 -3.03
CA ARG A 108 -18.95 -8.70 -2.55
C ARG A 108 -18.15 -10.01 -2.58
N LYS A 109 -17.11 -10.11 -3.41
CA LYS A 109 -16.22 -11.29 -3.54
C LYS A 109 -15.02 -11.24 -2.58
N PHE A 110 -14.77 -10.10 -1.92
CA PHE A 110 -13.61 -9.93 -1.05
C PHE A 110 -13.58 -10.90 0.15
N PRO A 111 -14.72 -11.23 0.81
CA PRO A 111 -14.72 -12.28 1.83
C PRO A 111 -14.24 -13.64 1.33
N THR A 112 -14.60 -14.03 0.10
CA THR A 112 -14.12 -15.26 -0.52
C THR A 112 -12.61 -15.23 -0.77
N TYR A 113 -12.09 -14.11 -1.29
CA TYR A 113 -10.65 -13.97 -1.52
C TYR A 113 -9.84 -13.91 -0.21
N LYS A 114 -10.42 -13.40 0.87
CA LYS A 114 -9.80 -13.46 2.21
C LYS A 114 -9.49 -14.89 2.64
N GLN A 115 -10.41 -15.83 2.38
CA GLN A 115 -10.20 -17.24 2.67
C GLN A 115 -9.17 -17.85 1.71
N LYS A 116 -9.31 -17.62 0.40
CA LYS A 116 -8.38 -18.16 -0.60
C LYS A 116 -6.94 -17.70 -0.37
N MET A 117 -6.72 -16.44 0.01
CA MET A 117 -5.38 -15.93 0.35
C MET A 117 -4.79 -16.65 1.57
N ARG A 118 -5.60 -16.99 2.57
CA ARG A 118 -5.13 -17.80 3.72
C ARG A 118 -4.68 -19.19 3.29
N GLU A 119 -5.48 -19.84 2.45
CA GLU A 119 -5.23 -21.22 1.98
C GLU A 119 -4.01 -21.30 1.06
N SER A 120 -3.82 -20.31 0.19
CA SER A 120 -2.65 -20.18 -0.69
C SER A 120 -1.41 -19.59 -0.01
N GLY A 121 -1.51 -19.21 1.27
CA GLY A 121 -0.41 -18.62 2.03
C GLY A 121 -0.03 -17.21 1.61
N HIS A 122 -0.85 -16.53 0.79
CA HIS A 122 -0.66 -15.13 0.44
C HIS A 122 -1.12 -14.20 1.55
N PHE A 123 -0.35 -13.14 1.82
CA PHE A 123 -0.73 -12.13 2.80
C PHE A 123 -0.17 -10.75 2.44
N VAL A 124 -0.81 -9.72 3.01
CA VAL A 124 -0.32 -8.34 3.01
C VAL A 124 0.17 -8.01 4.41
N LYS A 125 1.47 -7.76 4.55
CA LYS A 125 2.07 -7.35 5.82
C LYS A 125 2.29 -5.85 5.82
N ILE A 126 1.67 -5.16 6.77
CA ILE A 126 1.88 -3.75 7.06
C ILE A 126 2.91 -3.65 8.18
N THR A 127 3.92 -2.80 8.02
CA THR A 127 4.93 -2.54 9.05
C THR A 127 5.19 -1.05 9.16
N CYS A 128 5.04 -0.50 10.36
CA CYS A 128 5.44 0.85 10.69
C CYS A 128 6.76 0.78 11.49
N ILE A 129 7.81 1.37 10.92
CA ILE A 129 9.12 1.54 11.56
C ILE A 129 9.25 3.02 11.83
N TYR A 130 9.57 3.44 13.05
CA TYR A 130 9.65 4.86 13.37
C TYR A 130 10.76 5.10 14.37
N LYS A 131 11.32 6.30 14.26
CA LYS A 131 12.31 6.89 15.14
C LYS A 131 11.91 8.36 15.35
N LYS A 132 12.64 9.06 16.21
CA LYS A 132 12.39 10.50 16.46
C LYS A 132 12.43 11.34 15.19
N ASP A 133 13.26 10.96 14.22
CA ASP A 133 13.59 11.72 13.03
C ASP A 133 12.91 11.22 11.75
N LYS A 134 12.28 10.04 11.75
CA LYS A 134 11.66 9.47 10.54
C LYS A 134 10.59 8.41 10.83
N ILE A 135 9.67 8.23 9.90
CA ILE A 135 8.66 7.16 9.87
C ILE A 135 8.70 6.46 8.52
N ASP A 136 8.81 5.13 8.55
CA ASP A 136 8.75 4.27 7.37
C ASP A 136 7.48 3.39 7.46
N LEU A 137 6.58 3.55 6.49
CA LEU A 137 5.43 2.67 6.28
C LEU A 137 5.76 1.68 5.15
N GLU A 138 5.81 0.39 5.48
CA GLU A 138 6.02 -0.70 4.52
C GLU A 138 4.77 -1.55 4.35
N ILE A 139 4.33 -1.73 3.11
CA ILE A 139 3.30 -2.70 2.73
C ILE A 139 3.95 -3.78 1.87
N ARG A 140 3.86 -5.03 2.31
CA ARG A 140 4.61 -6.15 1.74
C ARG A 140 3.71 -7.29 1.29
N ASN A 141 3.98 -7.78 0.09
CA ASN A 141 3.50 -9.07 -0.41
C ASN A 141 4.63 -10.10 -0.39
N ASN A 142 4.27 -11.36 -0.18
CA ASN A 142 5.18 -12.50 -0.17
C ASN A 142 5.34 -13.16 -1.55
N PHE A 143 5.36 -12.34 -2.61
CA PHE A 143 5.69 -12.75 -3.97
C PHE A 143 6.30 -11.57 -4.74
N PRO A 144 7.11 -11.86 -5.77
CA PRO A 144 7.74 -10.83 -6.59
C PRO A 144 6.76 -10.23 -7.62
N LEU A 145 7.07 -9.01 -8.09
CA LEU A 145 6.39 -8.36 -9.21
C LEU A 145 6.75 -9.10 -10.49
N LEU A 146 5.78 -9.21 -11.39
CA LEU A 146 6.10 -9.64 -12.74
C LEU A 146 6.68 -8.48 -13.54
N PRO A 147 7.48 -8.75 -14.59
CA PRO A 147 7.98 -7.70 -15.49
C PRO A 147 6.88 -6.77 -16.02
N ILE A 148 5.74 -7.34 -16.46
CA ILE A 148 4.58 -6.55 -16.93
C ILE A 148 3.93 -5.71 -15.83
N GLU A 149 4.00 -6.15 -14.57
CA GLU A 149 3.49 -5.36 -13.43
C GLU A 149 4.47 -4.25 -13.05
N ALA A 150 5.78 -4.50 -13.16
CA ALA A 150 6.82 -3.50 -12.92
C ALA A 150 6.72 -2.33 -13.92
N GLU A 151 6.53 -2.61 -15.21
CA GLU A 151 6.31 -1.55 -16.22
C GLU A 151 5.06 -0.71 -15.90
N ARG A 152 3.95 -1.35 -15.52
CA ARG A 152 2.73 -0.63 -15.11
C ARG A 152 2.92 0.20 -13.85
N VAL A 153 3.75 -0.25 -12.91
CA VAL A 153 4.10 0.54 -11.72
C VAL A 153 4.92 1.77 -12.13
N LYS A 154 5.91 1.60 -13.01
CA LYS A 154 6.73 2.68 -13.54
C LYS A 154 5.91 3.73 -14.29
N GLU A 155 4.97 3.31 -15.14
CA GLU A 155 4.04 4.21 -15.83
C GLU A 155 3.22 5.06 -14.85
N LYS A 156 2.76 4.49 -13.74
CA LYS A 156 1.99 5.23 -12.71
C LYS A 156 2.83 6.27 -12.00
N PHE A 157 4.09 5.98 -11.70
CA PHE A 157 5.03 6.96 -11.15
C PHE A 157 5.29 8.10 -12.15
N ILE A 158 5.47 7.78 -13.44
CA ILE A 158 5.64 8.81 -14.49
C ILE A 158 4.39 9.67 -14.62
N ASN A 159 3.21 9.05 -14.70
CA ASN A 159 1.95 9.77 -14.83
C ASN A 159 1.63 10.64 -13.61
N ALA A 160 2.04 10.23 -12.41
CA ALA A 160 1.82 11.04 -11.22
C ALA A 160 2.44 12.44 -11.32
N LYS A 161 3.58 12.56 -12.00
CA LYS A 161 4.30 13.84 -12.18
C LYS A 161 3.52 14.88 -13.00
N LYS A 162 2.43 14.48 -13.67
CA LYS A 162 1.58 15.38 -14.45
C LYS A 162 0.60 16.17 -13.58
N TYR A 163 0.40 15.77 -12.33
CA TYR A 163 -0.60 16.35 -11.44
C TYR A 163 0.06 17.11 -10.30
N ASP A 164 -0.42 18.32 -10.05
CA ASP A 164 0.04 19.13 -8.93
C ASP A 164 -0.74 18.82 -7.64
N ASN A 165 -2.00 18.43 -7.78
CA ASN A 165 -2.90 18.20 -6.66
C ASN A 165 -3.94 17.10 -6.95
N LEU A 166 -4.53 16.55 -5.88
CA LEU A 166 -5.53 15.48 -6.01
C LEU A 166 -6.79 15.93 -6.74
N PHE A 167 -7.18 17.21 -6.63
CA PHE A 167 -8.39 17.70 -7.28
C PHE A 167 -8.27 17.63 -8.82
N GLU A 168 -7.16 18.10 -9.38
CA GLU A 168 -6.85 17.98 -10.81
C GLU A 168 -6.87 16.51 -11.27
N PHE A 169 -6.21 15.65 -10.48
CA PHE A 169 -6.18 14.23 -10.76
C PHE A 169 -7.58 13.61 -10.81
N PHE A 170 -8.43 13.91 -9.82
CA PHE A 170 -9.82 13.44 -9.78
C PHE A 170 -10.71 14.09 -10.85
N MET A 171 -10.40 15.29 -11.34
CA MET A 171 -11.17 15.89 -12.42
C MET A 171 -10.96 15.21 -13.76
N GLU A 172 -9.72 14.77 -14.02
CA GLU A 172 -9.43 14.02 -15.24
C GLU A 172 -9.82 12.53 -15.12
N HIS A 173 -9.82 11.97 -13.90
CA HIS A 173 -10.01 10.53 -13.67
C HIS A 173 -11.28 10.16 -12.88
N GLY A 174 -12.16 11.11 -12.54
CA GLY A 174 -13.26 10.91 -11.59
C GLY A 174 -14.31 9.89 -12.02
N ASP A 175 -14.53 9.73 -13.33
CA ASP A 175 -15.40 8.67 -13.88
C ASP A 175 -14.72 7.29 -13.93
N SER A 176 -13.41 7.25 -13.68
CA SER A 176 -12.66 6.00 -13.53
C SER A 176 -13.01 5.42 -12.16
N THR A 177 -13.82 4.38 -12.14
CA THR A 177 -14.20 3.66 -10.92
C THR A 177 -13.02 3.44 -9.96
N GLU A 178 -13.27 3.56 -8.64
CA GLU A 178 -12.38 3.07 -7.57
C GLU A 178 -11.93 1.64 -7.91
N GLY A 179 -10.75 1.49 -8.51
CA GLY A 179 -10.51 0.29 -9.30
C GLY A 179 -9.43 0.39 -10.36
N ALA A 180 -9.30 1.55 -11.01
CA ALA A 180 -8.39 1.78 -12.14
C ALA A 180 -6.88 1.69 -11.80
N GLY A 181 -6.53 1.49 -10.52
CA GLY A 181 -5.14 1.33 -10.09
C GLY A 181 -4.43 2.66 -9.84
N MET A 182 -5.19 3.69 -9.45
CA MET A 182 -4.75 5.06 -9.20
C MET A 182 -3.95 5.26 -7.91
N GLY A 183 -3.97 4.30 -6.99
CA GLY A 183 -3.42 4.47 -5.64
C GLY A 183 -1.95 4.88 -5.57
N ILE A 184 -1.10 4.40 -6.49
CA ILE A 184 0.31 4.81 -6.56
C ILE A 184 0.41 6.31 -6.87
N THR A 185 -0.36 6.77 -7.85
CA THR A 185 -0.41 8.19 -8.24
C THR A 185 -0.98 9.06 -7.12
N MET A 186 -2.01 8.59 -6.43
CA MET A 186 -2.60 9.29 -5.28
C MET A 186 -1.57 9.50 -4.15
N VAL A 187 -0.79 8.47 -3.83
CA VAL A 187 0.28 8.55 -2.81
C VAL A 187 1.35 9.56 -3.20
N GLU A 188 1.81 9.54 -4.45
CA GLU A 188 2.80 10.48 -4.99
C GLU A 188 2.33 11.95 -4.86
N ILE A 189 1.07 12.21 -5.23
CA ILE A 189 0.47 13.55 -5.14
C ILE A 189 0.34 13.97 -3.68
N LEU A 190 -0.14 13.09 -2.80
CA LEU A 190 -0.29 13.38 -1.37
C LEU A 190 1.03 13.72 -0.69
N LEU A 191 2.11 13.00 -1.02
CA LEU A 191 3.45 13.33 -0.54
C LEU A 191 3.84 14.76 -0.96
N SER A 192 3.70 15.04 -2.26
CA SER A 192 3.99 16.36 -2.83
C SER A 192 3.20 17.48 -2.16
N GLN A 193 1.89 17.29 -1.97
CA GLN A 193 1.00 18.25 -1.32
C GLN A 193 1.31 18.46 0.17
N SER A 194 1.80 17.41 0.83
CA SER A 194 2.26 17.45 2.22
C SER A 194 3.67 18.07 2.36
N GLY A 195 4.23 18.59 1.26
CA GLY A 195 5.55 19.22 1.23
C GLY A 195 6.72 18.23 1.17
N PHE A 196 6.46 16.95 0.94
CA PHE A 196 7.48 15.92 0.86
C PHE A 196 7.89 15.62 -0.58
N ASP A 197 9.15 15.24 -0.75
CA ASP A 197 9.65 14.75 -2.03
C ASP A 197 8.98 13.42 -2.38
N ARG A 198 8.48 13.31 -3.60
CA ARG A 198 7.84 12.09 -4.12
C ARG A 198 8.75 10.86 -4.09
N ARG A 199 10.07 11.06 -4.19
CA ARG A 199 11.09 9.99 -4.09
C ARG A 199 11.06 9.24 -2.76
N LEU A 200 10.39 9.79 -1.76
CA LEU A 200 10.16 9.14 -0.46
C LEU A 200 9.13 8.01 -0.54
N PHE A 201 8.42 7.87 -1.65
CA PHE A 201 7.67 6.68 -1.99
C PHE A 201 8.43 5.82 -3.02
N SER A 202 8.58 4.55 -2.70
CA SER A 202 9.22 3.57 -3.57
C SER A 202 8.46 2.23 -3.57
N ILE A 203 8.55 1.51 -4.68
CA ILE A 203 8.13 0.11 -4.76
C ILE A 203 9.32 -0.68 -5.31
N TYR A 204 9.75 -1.69 -4.56
CA TYR A 204 10.81 -2.59 -5.00
C TYR A 204 10.36 -4.04 -4.87
N SER A 205 10.96 -4.90 -5.69
CA SER A 205 10.69 -6.34 -5.69
C SER A 205 11.98 -7.13 -5.57
N SER A 206 11.90 -8.31 -4.96
CA SER A 206 13.04 -9.20 -4.77
C SER A 206 12.64 -10.63 -5.09
N GLU A 207 13.17 -11.17 -6.19
CA GLU A 207 13.03 -12.58 -6.56
C GLU A 207 13.65 -13.50 -5.51
N ARG A 208 14.84 -13.16 -5.02
CA ARG A 208 15.56 -13.94 -4.00
C ARG A 208 14.75 -14.08 -2.70
N LYS A 209 14.13 -13.00 -2.24
CA LYS A 209 13.31 -13.00 -1.01
C LYS A 209 11.85 -13.37 -1.27
N LYS A 210 11.46 -13.50 -2.55
CA LYS A 210 10.08 -13.67 -3.01
C LYS A 210 9.16 -12.62 -2.38
N GLU A 211 9.50 -11.34 -2.50
CA GLU A 211 8.70 -10.27 -1.91
C GLU A 211 8.60 -9.05 -2.81
N THR A 212 7.53 -8.29 -2.61
CA THR A 212 7.35 -6.94 -3.15
C THR A 212 7.02 -6.03 -1.99
N VAL A 213 7.69 -4.88 -1.91
CA VAL A 213 7.52 -3.91 -0.83
C VAL A 213 7.24 -2.55 -1.41
N ALA A 214 6.11 -1.95 -1.01
CA ALA A 214 5.82 -0.54 -1.19
C ALA A 214 6.19 0.19 0.11
N ARG A 215 6.95 1.28 0.01
CA ARG A 215 7.55 1.96 1.16
C ARG A 215 7.39 3.46 1.05
N VAL A 216 6.79 4.07 2.07
CA VAL A 216 6.70 5.53 2.24
C VAL A 216 7.57 5.92 3.44
N GLU A 217 8.64 6.67 3.20
CA GLU A 217 9.65 7.05 4.19
C GLU A 217 9.63 8.57 4.42
N VAL A 218 9.06 9.04 5.53
CA VAL A 218 8.91 10.48 5.81
C VAL A 218 9.88 10.92 6.91
N PRO A 219 10.83 11.83 6.62
CA PRO A 219 11.61 12.49 7.65
C PRO A 219 10.75 13.50 8.43
N LEU A 220 10.96 13.58 9.75
CA LEU A 220 10.14 14.38 10.66
C LEU A 220 10.72 15.75 11.01
N HIS A 221 12.04 15.91 10.86
CA HIS A 221 12.76 17.13 11.25
C HIS A 221 13.34 17.92 10.07
N GLU A 222 13.37 17.35 8.87
CA GLU A 222 13.85 18.02 7.66
C GLU A 222 12.96 17.63 6.48
N ILE A 223 12.37 18.62 5.81
CA ILE A 223 11.88 18.40 4.44
C ILE A 223 13.13 18.31 3.57
N PRO A 224 13.44 17.17 2.91
CA PRO A 224 14.57 17.12 2.01
C PRO A 224 14.30 18.08 0.88
N THR A 225 14.94 19.24 0.92
CA THR A 225 14.99 20.13 -0.24
C THR A 225 15.80 19.40 -1.30
N SER A 226 15.28 19.40 -2.53
CA SER A 226 15.77 18.60 -3.65
C SER A 226 17.19 19.01 -4.07
N ASN A 227 18.21 18.61 -3.31
CA ASN A 227 19.62 18.74 -3.67
C ASN A 227 20.27 17.37 -3.53
N GLY A 228 20.21 16.60 -4.63
CA GLY A 228 20.86 15.29 -4.73
C GLY A 228 20.12 14.40 -5.70
N ILE A 229 20.44 14.53 -6.98
CA ILE A 229 20.07 13.58 -8.02
C ILE A 229 20.79 12.28 -7.66
N THR A 230 20.10 11.33 -7.06
CA THR A 230 20.53 9.92 -7.08
C THR A 230 19.52 9.22 -7.97
N GLU A 231 19.98 8.88 -9.17
CA GLU A 231 19.26 8.03 -10.10
C GLU A 231 18.86 6.75 -9.38
N GLN A 232 17.58 6.37 -9.49
CA GLN A 232 17.11 5.06 -9.07
C GLN A 232 17.80 4.03 -9.97
N LEU A 233 18.82 3.36 -9.44
CA LEU A 233 19.43 2.19 -10.07
C LEU A 233 18.38 1.07 -10.10
N PHE A 234 17.93 0.73 -11.30
CA PHE A 234 17.43 -0.60 -11.61
C PHE A 234 18.65 -1.52 -11.59
N VAL A 235 18.72 -2.42 -10.61
CA VAL A 235 19.71 -3.50 -10.64
C VAL A 235 19.08 -4.66 -11.42
N GLU A 236 19.80 -5.10 -12.45
CA GLU A 236 19.52 -6.27 -13.31
C GLU A 236 19.19 -7.55 -12.52
#